data_AF-A0AAX1KGR5-F1
#
_entry.id   AF-A0AAX1KGR5-F1
#
_cell.length_a   1.000
_cell.length_b   1.000
_cell.length_c   1.000
_cell.angle_alpha   90.00
_cell.angle_beta   90.00
_cell.angle_gamma   90.00
#
_symmetry.space_group_name_H-M   'P 1'
#
loop_
_entity.id
_entity.type
_entity.pdbx_description
1 polymer ?
#
loop_
_entity_poly.entity_id
_entity_poly.type
_entity_poly.pdbx_seq_one_letter_code
_entity_poly.pdbx_strand_id
1 'polypeptide(L)'
;MRAYDLTKEQWKRVKSLLPPPRADGRGRPRKNDRTMLNGMLWVVRNGAHWRMLPRKYGPWQSVYARFAKWRRDGTLVAVLLALSGEKTIKEAGTSRS
;
A
#
# COMPACT_ATOMS: atom_id res chain seq x y z
N MET A 1 -8.56 -10.29 -12.43
CA MET A 1 -7.59 -9.58 -11.56
C MET A 1 -8.19 -8.25 -11.15
N ARG A 2 -8.23 -7.91 -9.84
CA ARG A 2 -8.78 -6.62 -9.40
C ARG A 2 -7.74 -5.52 -9.65
N ALA A 3 -8.16 -4.39 -10.22
CA ALA A 3 -7.31 -3.28 -10.69
C ALA A 3 -6.43 -2.57 -9.62
N TYR A 4 -6.43 -3.04 -8.37
CA TYR A 4 -5.81 -2.37 -7.22
C TYR A 4 -4.68 -3.14 -6.56
N ASP A 5 -4.49 -4.42 -6.92
CA ASP A 5 -3.43 -5.23 -6.33
C ASP A 5 -2.15 -5.08 -7.15
N LEU A 6 -1.03 -4.78 -6.49
CA LEU A 6 0.26 -4.67 -7.17
C LEU A 6 0.60 -5.94 -7.93
N THR A 7 1.10 -5.80 -9.17
CA THR A 7 1.65 -6.94 -9.91
C THR A 7 2.88 -7.52 -9.19
N LYS A 8 3.31 -8.73 -9.57
CA LYS A 8 4.49 -9.34 -8.92
C LYS A 8 5.74 -8.50 -9.18
N GLU A 9 5.81 -7.88 -10.34
CA GLU A 9 6.90 -7.06 -10.86
C GLU A 9 6.97 -5.73 -10.10
N GLN A 10 5.83 -5.03 -9.98
CA GLN A 10 5.72 -3.80 -9.18
C GLN A 10 6.03 -4.08 -7.71
N TRP A 11 5.51 -5.19 -7.18
CA TRP A 11 5.82 -5.61 -5.82
C TRP A 11 7.33 -5.87 -5.64
N LYS A 12 8.01 -6.49 -6.60
CA LYS A 12 9.45 -6.76 -6.52
C LYS A 12 10.27 -5.47 -6.43
N ARG A 13 9.91 -4.43 -7.20
CA ARG A 13 10.56 -3.11 -7.17
C ARG A 13 10.33 -2.37 -5.84
N VAL A 14 9.11 -2.45 -5.30
CA VAL A 14 8.75 -1.77 -4.06
C VAL A 14 9.30 -2.49 -2.84
N LYS A 15 9.35 -3.82 -2.84
CA LYS A 15 9.76 -4.64 -1.69
C LYS A 15 11.15 -4.26 -1.18
N SER A 16 12.09 -3.89 -2.07
CA SER A 16 13.44 -3.46 -1.67
C SER A 16 13.48 -2.10 -0.97
N LEU A 17 12.45 -1.27 -1.13
CA LEU A 17 12.33 0.03 -0.50
C LEU A 17 11.65 -0.04 0.87
N LEU A 18 11.06 -1.18 1.22
CA LEU A 18 10.36 -1.34 2.49
C LEU A 18 11.38 -1.54 3.62
N PRO A 19 11.15 -0.93 4.79
CA PRO A 19 12.05 -1.09 5.92
C PRO A 19 12.09 -2.57 6.35
N PRO A 20 13.29 -3.13 6.57
CA PRO A 20 13.43 -4.54 6.89
C PRO A 20 12.62 -4.91 8.14
N PRO A 21 12.14 -6.17 8.24
CA PRO A 21 11.59 -6.71 9.47
C PRO A 21 12.47 -6.34 10.66
N ARG A 22 11.87 -6.15 11.83
CA ARG A 22 12.65 -5.89 13.04
C ARG A 22 13.63 -7.08 13.21
N ALA A 23 14.92 -6.77 13.26
CA ALA A 23 15.99 -7.77 13.38
C ALA A 23 16.10 -8.33 14.80
N ASP A 24 15.48 -7.68 15.79
CA ASP A 24 15.54 -8.01 17.21
C ASP A 24 14.74 -9.26 17.61
N GLY A 25 13.99 -9.88 16.68
CA GLY A 25 13.19 -11.08 16.94
C GLY A 25 12.05 -10.88 17.95
N ARG A 26 11.81 -9.65 18.42
CA ARG A 26 10.84 -9.36 19.49
C ARG A 26 9.52 -8.84 18.90
N GLY A 27 8.43 -9.49 19.32
CA GLY A 27 7.06 -9.08 19.01
C GLY A 27 6.38 -9.90 17.90
N ARG A 28 5.10 -9.58 17.64
CA ARG A 28 4.29 -10.31 16.67
C ARG A 28 4.87 -10.16 15.25
N PRO A 29 4.98 -11.24 14.46
CA PRO A 29 5.42 -11.18 13.07
C PRO A 29 4.69 -10.08 12.30
N ARG A 30 5.42 -9.32 11.49
CA ARG A 30 4.82 -8.25 10.68
C ARG A 30 3.78 -8.86 9.76
N LYS A 31 2.57 -8.33 9.80
CA LYS A 31 1.53 -8.63 8.80
C LYS A 31 2.07 -8.34 7.40
N ASN A 32 1.64 -9.16 6.44
CA ASN A 32 2.09 -9.14 5.05
C ASN A 32 2.11 -7.72 4.46
N ASP A 33 3.31 -7.22 4.19
CA ASP A 33 3.56 -5.85 3.74
C ASP A 33 2.87 -5.55 2.42
N ARG A 34 2.77 -6.53 1.52
CA ARG A 34 2.06 -6.40 0.23
C ARG A 34 0.58 -6.17 0.43
N THR A 35 -0.02 -6.92 1.36
CA THR A 35 -1.46 -6.80 1.65
C THR A 35 -1.79 -5.44 2.24
N MET A 36 -0.93 -4.95 3.14
CA MET A 36 -1.10 -3.61 3.72
C MET A 36 -0.89 -2.50 2.69
N LEU A 37 0.14 -2.62 1.85
CA LEU A 37 0.40 -1.65 0.80
C LEU A 37 -0.75 -1.59 -0.22
N ASN A 38 -1.29 -2.74 -0.65
CA ASN A 38 -2.47 -2.77 -1.51
C ASN A 38 -3.68 -2.08 -0.82
N GLY A 39 -3.85 -2.26 0.49
CA GLY A 39 -4.87 -1.57 1.25
C GLY A 39 -4.69 -0.05 1.29
N MET A 40 -3.45 0.42 1.48
CA MET A 40 -3.13 1.86 1.42
C MET A 40 -3.40 2.44 0.04
N LEU A 41 -2.95 1.76 -1.02
CA LEU A 41 -3.16 2.19 -2.42
C LEU A 41 -4.65 2.25 -2.78
N TRP A 42 -5.44 1.30 -2.28
CA TRP A 42 -6.89 1.32 -2.46
C TRP A 42 -7.50 2.58 -1.84
N VAL A 43 -7.14 2.93 -0.60
CA VAL A 43 -7.63 4.14 0.08
C VAL A 43 -7.21 5.41 -0.67
N VAL A 44 -5.92 5.52 -1.03
CA VAL A 44 -5.38 6.70 -1.73
C VAL A 44 -6.02 6.89 -3.10
N ARG A 45 -6.26 5.81 -3.86
CA ARG A 45 -6.80 5.90 -5.22
C ARG A 45 -8.32 6.12 -5.26
N ASN A 46 -9.05 5.64 -4.26
CA ASN A 46 -10.51 5.81 -4.18
C ASN A 46 -10.93 7.05 -3.38
N GLY A 47 -10.00 7.70 -2.66
CA GLY A 47 -10.32 8.80 -1.74
C GLY A 47 -11.25 8.37 -0.59
N ALA A 48 -11.31 7.07 -0.29
CA ALA A 48 -12.26 6.51 0.65
C ALA A 48 -11.81 6.69 2.11
N HIS A 49 -12.76 6.68 3.03
CA HIS A 49 -12.43 6.64 4.46
C HIS A 49 -11.75 5.33 4.83
N TRP A 50 -10.76 5.37 5.73
CA TRP A 50 -10.04 4.17 6.21
C TRP A 50 -10.99 3.08 6.74
N ARG A 51 -12.12 3.45 7.35
CA ARG A 51 -13.13 2.50 7.87
C ARG A 51 -13.81 1.69 6.77
N MET A 52 -13.78 2.17 5.52
CA MET A 52 -14.32 1.49 4.33
C MET A 52 -13.30 0.53 3.70
N LEU A 53 -12.10 0.39 4.28
CA LEU A 53 -11.09 -0.52 3.75
C LEU A 53 -11.64 -1.96 3.69
N PRO A 54 -11.57 -2.62 2.53
CA PRO A 54 -12.00 -4.01 2.40
C PRO A 54 -11.26 -4.92 3.38
N ARG A 55 -12.02 -5.77 4.10
CA ARG A 55 -11.49 -6.71 5.11
C ARG A 55 -10.36 -7.62 4.59
N LYS A 56 -10.31 -7.89 3.28
CA LYS A 56 -9.23 -8.65 2.62
C LYS A 56 -7.83 -8.04 2.82
N TYR A 57 -7.75 -6.72 3.07
CA TYR A 57 -6.49 -6.03 3.35
C TYR A 57 -6.12 -6.03 4.84
N GLY A 58 -6.96 -6.65 5.67
CA GLY A 58 -6.82 -6.70 7.11
C GLY A 58 -7.50 -5.54 7.84
N PRO A 59 -7.30 -5.43 9.16
CA PRO A 59 -7.90 -4.38 9.97
C PRO A 59 -7.40 -3.01 9.57
N TRP A 60 -8.33 -2.08 9.29
CA TRP A 60 -7.99 -0.73 8.82
C TRP A 60 -7.08 0.03 9.78
N GLN A 61 -7.20 -0.20 11.09
CA GLN A 61 -6.32 0.42 12.10
C GLN A 61 -4.87 0.01 11.90
N SER A 62 -4.63 -1.27 11.60
CA SER A 62 -3.27 -1.78 11.34
C SER A 62 -2.68 -1.16 10.07
N VAL A 63 -3.51 -1.02 9.02
CA VAL A 63 -3.09 -0.42 7.75
C VAL A 63 -2.82 1.06 7.93
N TYR A 64 -3.69 1.79 8.62
CA TYR A 64 -3.51 3.21 8.94
C TYR A 64 -2.27 3.47 9.79
N ALA A 65 -2.05 2.68 10.85
CA ALA A 65 -0.86 2.84 11.70
C ALA A 65 0.43 2.67 10.90
N ARG A 66 0.46 1.73 9.95
CA ARG A 66 1.60 1.55 9.06
C ARG A 66 1.72 2.66 8.03
N PHE A 67 0.61 3.13 7.46
CA PHE A 67 0.58 4.28 6.57
C PHE A 67 1.16 5.52 7.26
N ALA A 68 0.72 5.83 8.48
CA ALA A 68 1.21 6.96 9.26
C ALA A 68 2.72 6.85 9.55
N LYS A 69 3.21 5.64 9.85
CA LYS A 69 4.64 5.36 10.02
C LYS A 69 5.41 5.63 8.72
N TRP A 70 4.98 5.00 7.62
CA TRP A 70 5.64 5.12 6.31
C TRP A 70 5.56 6.53 5.72
N ARG A 71 4.52 7.29 6.06
CA ARG A 71 4.43 8.71 5.70
C ARG A 71 5.45 9.54 6.47
N ARG A 72 5.68 9.23 7.75
CA ARG A 72 6.61 9.96 8.61
C ARG A 72 8.08 9.67 8.27
N ASP A 73 8.41 8.42 7.94
CA ASP A 73 9.78 8.01 7.62
C ASP A 73 10.15 8.15 6.13
N GLY A 74 9.23 8.66 5.30
CA GLY A 74 9.44 8.86 3.87
C GLY A 74 9.31 7.60 3.01
N THR A 75 9.16 6.41 3.60
CA THR A 75 8.97 5.14 2.87
C THR A 75 7.82 5.24 1.88
N LEU A 76 6.69 5.83 2.30
CA LEU A 76 5.51 5.93 1.44
C LEU A 76 5.79 6.76 0.19
N VAL A 77 6.55 7.85 0.31
CA VAL A 77 6.94 8.71 -0.82
C VAL A 77 7.85 7.93 -1.77
N ALA A 78 8.87 7.24 -1.25
CA ALA A 78 9.77 6.41 -2.05
C ALA A 78 9.00 5.31 -2.83
N VAL A 79 8.07 4.65 -2.16
CA VAL A 79 7.20 3.64 -2.80
C VAL A 79 6.33 4.25 -3.89
N LEU A 80 5.70 5.39 -3.63
CA LEU A 80 4.87 6.07 -4.63
C LEU A 80 5.70 6.52 -5.83
N LEU A 81 6.89 7.10 -5.63
CA LEU A 81 7.79 7.49 -6.71
C LEU A 81 8.20 6.29 -7.58
N ALA A 82 8.55 5.17 -6.94
CA ALA A 82 8.91 3.93 -7.64
C ALA A 82 7.74 3.34 -8.47
N LEU A 83 6.49 3.64 -8.09
CA LEU A 83 5.28 3.25 -8.82
C LEU A 83 4.83 4.30 -9.85
N SER A 84 5.10 5.59 -9.61
CA SER A 84 4.72 6.72 -10.46
C SER A 84 5.52 6.77 -11.76
N GLY A 85 6.70 6.14 -11.80
CA GLY A 85 7.50 6.02 -13.03
C GLY A 85 6.82 5.23 -14.17
N GLU A 86 5.63 4.66 -13.94
CA GLU A 86 4.98 3.75 -14.90
C GLU A 86 3.51 4.10 -15.23
N LYS A 87 2.92 5.15 -14.63
CA LYS A 87 1.52 5.53 -14.94
C LYS A 87 1.44 6.82 -15.74
N THR A 88 1.67 6.64 -17.04
CA THR A 88 0.95 7.36 -18.10
C THR A 88 -0.52 7.49 -17.70
N ILE A 89 -1.02 8.71 -17.82
CA ILE A 89 -2.41 9.12 -17.69
C ILE A 89 -3.27 8.26 -18.62
N LYS A 90 -3.79 7.12 -18.15
CA LYS A 90 -4.90 6.38 -18.78
C LYS A 90 -5.75 5.78 -17.68
N GLU A 91 -6.87 6.45 -17.43
CA GLU A 91 -8.16 5.99 -16.89
C GLU A 91 -8.83 7.14 -16.09
N ALA A 92 -9.06 8.26 -16.77
CA ALA A 92 -10.22 9.11 -16.51
C ALA A 92 -11.38 8.48 -17.28
N GLY A 93 -12.07 7.54 -16.66
CA GLY A 93 -13.13 6.79 -17.33
C GLY A 93 -13.61 5.61 -16.51
N THR A 94 -14.16 5.86 -15.32
CA THR A 94 -15.11 4.91 -14.73
C THR A 94 -16.11 5.68 -13.88
N SER A 95 -17.25 5.94 -14.53
CA SER A 95 -18.62 5.95 -14.00
C SER A 95 -18.77 6.17 -12.50
N ARG A 96 -19.16 7.40 -12.16
CA ARG A 96 -19.96 7.65 -10.97
C ARG A 96 -21.42 7.43 -11.42
N SER A 97 -22.02 6.32 -10.99
CA SER A 97 -23.45 6.05 -11.10
C SER A 97 -24.06 6.11 -9.71
#